data_AF-A0A536AC00-F1
#
_entry.id   AF-A0A536AC00-F1
#
_cell.length_a   1.000
_cell.length_b   1.000
_cell.length_c   1.000
_cell.angle_alpha   90.00
_cell.angle_beta   90.00
_cell.angle_gamma   90.00
#
_symmetry.space_group_name_H-M   'P 1'
#
loop_
_entity.id
_entity.type
_entity.pdbx_description
1 polymer ?
#
loop_
_entity_poly.entity_id
_entity_poly.type
_entity_poly.pdbx_seq_one_letter_code
_entity_poly.pdbx_strand_id
1 'polypeptide(L)'
;MNGAEGLTGSCKACGMTLERALVREVRHYEETRLLEVTCRACERRFFAIQVEAIFDPLKVEDVERAADQLAWARSLSDLFAPGDLDLPDAA
;
A
#
# COMPACT_ATOMS: atom_id res chain seq x y z
N MET A 1 -3.32 -5.19 25.35
CA MET A 1 -4.14 -6.11 24.54
C MET A 1 -4.10 -5.57 23.13
N ASN A 2 -3.60 -6.28 22.13
CA ASN A 2 -3.75 -6.03 20.68
C ASN A 2 -2.72 -6.91 19.98
N GLY A 3 -3.13 -7.82 19.09
CA GLY A 3 -2.13 -8.61 18.35
C GLY A 3 -2.64 -9.78 17.51
N ALA A 4 -3.93 -10.09 17.51
CA ALA A 4 -4.43 -11.23 16.73
C ALA A 4 -5.76 -10.97 16.01
N GLU A 5 -6.22 -9.72 15.94
CA GLU A 5 -7.35 -9.37 15.10
C GLU A 5 -6.85 -9.33 13.64
N GLY A 6 -7.15 -10.38 12.87
CA GLY A 6 -6.97 -10.35 11.42
C GLY A 6 -6.23 -11.52 10.76
N LEU A 7 -5.75 -12.54 11.49
CA LEU A 7 -5.26 -13.77 10.85
C LEU A 7 -6.43 -14.65 10.40
N THR A 8 -7.19 -14.19 9.40
CA THR A 8 -8.21 -14.98 8.72
C THR A 8 -7.51 -15.91 7.71
N GLY A 9 -7.17 -17.13 8.13
CA GLY A 9 -6.48 -18.08 7.26
C GLY A 9 -6.17 -19.42 7.93
N SER A 10 -5.58 -20.33 7.16
CA SER A 10 -5.17 -21.66 7.61
C SER A 10 -3.64 -21.83 7.58
N CYS A 11 -3.11 -22.61 8.52
CA CYS A 11 -1.70 -22.96 8.53
C CYS A 11 -1.37 -23.86 7.34
N LYS A 12 -0.48 -23.45 6.44
CA LYS A 12 -0.08 -24.23 5.26
C LYS A 12 0.51 -25.62 5.60
N ALA A 13 1.01 -25.80 6.83
CA ALA A 13 1.62 -27.07 7.24
C ALA A 13 0.61 -28.11 7.75
N CYS A 14 -0.45 -27.69 8.45
CA CYS A 14 -1.41 -28.62 9.08
C CYS A 14 -2.87 -28.37 8.70
N GLY A 15 -3.16 -27.35 7.89
CA GLY A 15 -4.51 -26.99 7.44
C GLY A 15 -5.39 -26.32 8.50
N MET A 16 -4.96 -26.26 9.77
CA MET A 16 -5.78 -25.72 10.86
C MET A 16 -5.88 -24.20 10.81
N THR A 17 -7.05 -23.67 11.20
CA THR A 17 -7.32 -22.24 11.26
C THR A 17 -6.40 -21.51 12.24
N LEU A 18 -5.93 -20.33 11.86
CA LEU A 18 -5.00 -19.51 12.63
C LEU A 18 -5.68 -18.56 13.63
N GLU A 19 -7.00 -18.67 13.83
CA GLU A 19 -7.77 -17.88 14.81
C GLU A 19 -7.19 -17.90 16.24
N ARG A 20 -6.48 -18.98 16.59
CA ARG A 20 -5.85 -19.16 17.91
C ARG A 20 -4.32 -19.13 17.86
N ALA A 21 -3.73 -18.65 16.77
CA ALA A 21 -2.29 -18.53 16.65
C ALA A 21 -1.72 -17.54 17.67
N LEU A 22 -0.49 -17.78 18.11
CA LEU A 22 0.27 -16.78 18.87
C LEU A 22 0.97 -15.86 17.89
N VAL A 23 0.76 -14.56 18.02
CA VAL A 23 1.32 -13.55 17.13
C VAL A 23 2.16 -12.59 17.95
N ARG A 24 3.38 -12.33 17.47
CA ARG A 24 4.30 -11.36 18.05
C ARG A 24 4.77 -10.41 16.97
N GLU A 25 4.58 -9.11 17.17
CA GLU A 25 5.20 -8.12 16.31
C GLU A 25 6.72 -8.15 16.51
N VAL A 26 7.45 -8.34 15.41
CA VAL A 26 8.91 -8.37 15.39
C VAL A 26 9.45 -7.00 15.03
N ARG A 27 8.83 -6.35 14.04
CA ARG A 27 9.25 -5.04 13.55
C ARG A 27 8.10 -4.30 12.89
N HIS A 28 8.06 -2.99 13.10
CA HIS A 28 7.14 -2.07 12.45
C HIS A 28 7.91 -1.22 11.42
N TYR A 29 7.35 -1.08 10.22
CA TYR A 29 7.74 -0.16 9.16
C TYR A 29 6.51 0.68 8.77
N GLU A 30 6.70 1.86 8.18
CA GLU A 30 5.64 2.87 7.96
C GLU A 30 4.25 2.29 7.68
N GLU A 31 4.10 1.48 6.64
CA GLU A 31 2.80 0.88 6.25
C GLU A 31 2.75 -0.65 6.45
N THR A 32 3.80 -1.25 7.03
CA THR A 32 3.91 -2.71 7.13
C THR A 32 4.46 -3.20 8.47
N ARG A 33 3.89 -4.27 8.98
CA ARG A 33 4.33 -4.93 10.23
C ARG A 33 4.81 -6.34 9.94
N LEU A 34 6.02 -6.65 10.38
CA LEU A 34 6.56 -7.99 10.38
C LEU A 34 6.12 -8.70 11.66
N LEU A 35 5.39 -9.80 11.47
CA LEU A 35 4.82 -10.62 12.54
C LEU A 35 5.50 -11.99 12.56
N GLU A 36 5.84 -12.47 13.75
CA GLU A 36 6.13 -13.88 13.98
C GLU A 36 4.84 -14.57 14.43
N VAL A 37 4.43 -15.58 13.67
CA VAL A 37 3.19 -16.33 13.90
C VAL A 37 3.55 -17.76 14.27
N THR A 38 2.99 -18.23 15.40
CA THR A 38 3.11 -19.63 15.84
C THR A 38 1.74 -20.30 15.74
N CYS A 39 1.65 -21.33 14.90
CA CYS A 39 0.45 -22.17 14.83
C CYS A 39 0.35 -23.01 16.11
N ARG A 40 -0.76 -22.93 16.84
CA ARG A 40 -0.94 -23.75 18.05
C ARG A 40 -1.19 -25.23 17.80
N ALA A 41 -1.63 -25.61 16.59
CA ALA A 41 -1.95 -26.99 16.28
C ALA A 41 -0.71 -27.83 15.93
N CYS A 42 0.27 -27.24 15.23
CA CYS A 42 1.49 -27.94 14.83
C CYS A 42 2.77 -27.31 15.38
N GLU A 43 2.64 -26.29 16.23
CA GLU A 43 3.73 -25.54 16.90
C GLU A 43 4.76 -24.89 15.97
N ARG A 44 4.53 -24.93 14.66
CA ARG A 44 5.41 -24.31 13.68
C ARG A 44 5.33 -22.79 13.73
N ARG A 45 6.50 -22.19 13.58
CA ARG A 45 6.71 -20.75 13.52
C ARG A 45 6.98 -20.32 12.09
N PHE A 46 6.43 -19.19 11.71
CA PHE A 46 6.66 -18.56 10.41
C PHE A 46 6.49 -17.05 10.52
N PHE A 47 7.07 -16.32 9.57
CA PHE A 47 6.92 -14.87 9.48
C PHE A 47 5.80 -14.50 8.53
N ALA A 48 5.05 -13.46 8.89
CA ALA A 48 4.00 -12.86 8.08
C ALA A 48 4.19 -11.35 8.01
N ILE A 49 3.76 -10.75 6.90
CA ILE A 49 3.75 -9.30 6.71
C ILE A 49 2.30 -8.87 6.74
N GLN A 50 1.94 -8.00 7.68
CA GLN A 50 0.66 -7.31 7.69
C GLN A 50 0.85 -5.94 7.05
N VAL A 51 0.10 -5.65 5.99
CA VAL A 51 0.06 -4.34 5.35
C VAL A 51 -1.11 -3.57 5.96
N GLU A 52 -0.86 -2.41 6.54
CA GLU A 52 -1.93 -1.49 6.90
C GLU A 52 -2.29 -0.74 5.63
N ALA A 53 -3.38 -1.14 4.97
CA ALA A 53 -3.87 -0.42 3.80
C ALA A 53 -4.40 0.94 4.28
N ILE A 54 -3.57 1.97 4.18
CA ILE A 54 -4.00 3.36 4.39
C ILE A 54 -4.71 3.79 3.11
N PHE A 55 -6.03 3.61 3.08
CA PHE A 55 -6.84 4.31 2.11
C PHE A 55 -7.04 5.73 2.64
N ASP A 56 -6.28 6.69 2.13
CA ASP A 56 -6.58 8.10 2.35
C ASP A 56 -7.55 8.55 1.25
N PRO A 57 -8.87 8.61 1.52
CA PRO A 57 -9.84 8.98 0.50
C PRO A 57 -9.59 10.42 0.06
N LEU A 58 -9.50 10.61 -1.26
CA LEU A 58 -9.49 11.95 -1.85
C LEU A 58 -10.70 12.74 -1.34
N LYS A 59 -10.45 13.90 -0.75
CA LYS A 59 -11.51 14.80 -0.34
C LYS A 59 -12.09 15.49 -1.57
N VAL A 60 -13.38 15.80 -1.52
CA VAL A 60 -14.07 16.47 -2.64
C VAL A 60 -13.41 17.82 -2.94
N GLU A 61 -12.93 18.53 -1.92
CA GLU A 61 -12.24 19.81 -2.08
C GLU A 61 -10.91 19.68 -2.83
N ASP A 62 -10.21 18.56 -2.67
CA ASP A 62 -8.97 18.29 -3.41
C ASP A 62 -9.25 18.00 -4.89
N VAL A 63 -10.36 17.33 -5.17
CA VAL A 63 -10.84 17.07 -6.54
C VAL A 63 -11.28 18.36 -7.22
N GLU A 64 -12.05 19.20 -6.52
CA GLU A 64 -12.50 20.51 -7.04
C GLU A 64 -11.30 21.42 -7.35
N ARG A 65 -10.33 21.52 -6.43
CA ARG A 65 -9.10 22.31 -6.64
C ARG A 65 -8.29 21.81 -7.84
N ALA A 66 -8.18 20.50 -8.01
CA ALA A 66 -7.48 19.91 -9.16
C ALA A 66 -8.23 20.17 -10.47
N ALA A 67 -9.57 20.09 -10.45
CA ALA A 67 -10.41 20.39 -11.61
C ALA A 67 -10.29 21.85 -12.04
N ASP A 68 -10.29 22.79 -11.09
CA ASP A 68 -10.05 24.21 -11.37
C ASP A 68 -8.68 24.42 -12.02
N GLN A 69 -7.61 23.84 -11.46
CA GLN A 69 -6.27 23.94 -12.03
C GLN A 69 -6.20 23.39 -13.46
N LEU A 70 -6.88 22.27 -13.73
CA LEU A 70 -6.97 21.68 -15.06
C LEU A 70 -7.77 22.54 -16.04
N ALA A 71 -8.83 23.21 -15.60
CA ALA A 71 -9.63 24.09 -16.44
C ALA A 71 -8.82 25.28 -16.98
N TRP A 72 -7.87 25.77 -16.18
CA TRP A 72 -6.94 26.83 -16.56
C TRP A 72 -5.70 26.33 -17.31
N ALA A 73 -5.45 25.02 -17.32
CA ALA A 73 -4.35 24.44 -18.06
C ALA A 73 -4.60 24.52 -19.57
N ARG A 74 -3.51 24.66 -20.32
CA ARG A 74 -3.47 24.52 -21.77
C ARG A 74 -2.44 23.47 -22.12
N SER A 75 -2.70 22.70 -23.18
CA SER A 75 -1.69 21.76 -23.67
C SER A 75 -0.45 22.55 -24.05
N LEU A 76 0.73 22.05 -23.69
CA LEU A 76 1.98 22.66 -24.17
C LEU A 76 2.00 22.72 -25.70
N SER A 77 1.48 21.69 -26.37
CA SER A 77 1.37 21.69 -27.84
C SER A 77 0.44 22.76 -28.41
N ASP A 78 -0.49 23.30 -27.62
CA ASP A 78 -1.37 24.41 -28.05
C ASP A 78 -0.70 25.78 -27.87
N LEU A 79 0.34 25.85 -27.02
CA LEU A 79 1.06 27.08 -26.68
C LEU A 79 2.31 27.30 -27.53
N PHE A 80 2.82 26.26 -28.19
CA PHE A 80 4.06 26.27 -28.94
C PHE A 80 3.82 25.85 -30.39
N ALA A 81 4.51 26.46 -31.35
CA ALA A 81 4.43 26.03 -32.73
C ALA A 81 5.10 24.65 -32.90
N PRO A 82 4.69 23.84 -33.89
CA PRO A 82 5.39 22.60 -34.21
C PRO A 82 6.87 22.90 -34.51
N GLY A 83 7.77 22.31 -33.72
CA GLY A 83 9.23 22.53 -33.80
C GLY A 83 9.83 23.38 -32.67
N ASP A 84 9.03 24.14 -31.92
CA ASP A 84 9.54 24.99 -30.81
C ASP A 84 9.99 24.16 -29.59
N LEU A 85 9.48 22.94 -29.46
CA LEU A 85 9.82 22.01 -28.38
C LEU A 85 10.89 21.00 -28.80
N ASP A 86 11.37 21.07 -30.05
CA ASP A 86 12.48 20.24 -30.51
C ASP A 86 13.76 20.77 -29.84
N LEU A 87 14.13 20.13 -28.73
CA LEU A 87 15.41 20.35 -28.09
C LEU A 87 16.51 20.09 -29.13
N PRO A 88 17.50 21.00 -29.29
CA PRO A 88 18.64 20.70 -30.13
C PRO A 88 19.30 19.43 -29.59
N ASP A 89 19.49 18.44 -30.47
CA ASP A 89 20.24 17.23 -30.18
C ASP A 89 21.56 17.66 -29.53
N ALA A 90 21.77 17.25 -28.28
CA ALA A 90 22.97 17.62 -27.53
C ALA A 90 24.18 16.95 -28.20
N ALA A 91 24.96 17.75 -28.94
CA ALA A 91 26.21 17.36 -29.60
C ALA A 91 27.41 17.43 -28.65
#